data_AF-A0A915P0U9-F1
#
_entry.id   AF-A0A915P0U9-F1
#
_cell.length_a   1.000
_cell.length_b   1.000
_cell.length_c   1.000
_cell.angle_alpha   90.00
_cell.angle_beta   90.00
_cell.angle_gamma   90.00
#
_symmetry.space_group_name_H-M   'P 1'
#
loop_
_entity.id
_entity.type
_entity.pdbx_description
1 polymer ?
#
loop_
_entity_poly.entity_id
_entity_poly.type
_entity_poly.pdbx_seq_one_letter_code
_entity_poly.pdbx_strand_id
1 'polypeptide(L)'
;MLMTSIFQERVKLESQNNKEEEQQFKNDDKFEEFEKCNFFVSFSVYFTWFVLTVFAYIREFLRYYGFEKNKSACERLEMRDFAPLFNSFEAIYARNCYMRVRDVFERPICGVPGGTVKLLDRETDDYFINTASYNYLGFAENKGPCATASANIINDQGISSCASIRELGQPLAQTELENLVAEFIGVESAICFGMGFATNSMNLTCLMDKDSLIISDQYNHASLILGSRISGATIKIFKHNNIKDLEK
;
A
#
# COMPACT_ATOMS: atom_id res chain seq x y z
N MET A 1 43.84 36.36 -22.21
CA MET A 1 43.37 36.99 -20.96
C MET A 1 41.84 36.92 -20.81
N LEU A 2 41.04 37.20 -21.85
CA LEU A 2 39.56 37.13 -21.80
C LEU A 2 38.97 35.71 -21.60
N MET A 3 39.49 34.69 -22.29
CA MET A 3 38.96 33.31 -22.21
C MET A 3 39.09 32.69 -20.80
N THR A 4 40.16 33.00 -20.08
CA THR A 4 40.41 32.50 -18.73
C THR A 4 39.47 33.14 -17.70
N SER A 5 39.10 34.40 -17.91
CA SER A 5 38.14 35.13 -17.07
C SER A 5 36.73 34.55 -17.19
N ILE A 6 36.28 34.26 -18.42
CA ILE A 6 34.95 33.69 -18.68
C ILE A 6 34.83 32.27 -18.10
N PHE A 7 35.90 31.48 -18.16
CA PHE A 7 35.92 30.14 -17.57
C PHE A 7 35.85 30.19 -16.03
N GLN A 8 36.60 31.09 -15.39
CA GLN A 8 36.53 31.27 -13.93
C GLN A 8 35.17 31.80 -13.47
N GLU A 9 34.50 32.62 -14.28
CA GLU A 9 33.17 33.14 -14.00
C GLU A 9 32.10 32.04 -14.11
N ARG A 10 32.18 31.17 -15.13
CA ARG A 10 31.32 29.97 -15.24
C ARG A 10 31.50 29.00 -14.08
N VAL A 11 32.74 28.70 -13.68
CA VAL A 11 33.00 27.80 -12.54
C VAL A 11 32.48 28.41 -11.23
N LYS A 12 32.56 29.74 -11.07
CA LYS A 12 31.96 30.43 -9.91
C LYS A 12 30.43 30.33 -9.92
N LEU A 13 29.79 30.54 -11.07
CA LEU A 13 28.34 30.43 -11.23
C LEU A 13 27.84 29.00 -10.96
N GLU A 14 28.52 27.97 -11.49
CA GLU A 14 28.21 26.57 -11.20
C GLU A 14 28.40 26.24 -9.71
N SER A 15 29.44 26.77 -9.07
CA SER A 15 29.67 26.57 -7.63
C SER A 15 28.66 27.31 -6.74
N GLN A 16 28.04 28.38 -7.23
CA GLN A 16 26.98 29.11 -6.53
C GLN A 16 25.64 28.40 -6.70
N ASN A 17 25.30 27.97 -7.92
CA ASN A 17 24.10 27.17 -8.16
C ASN A 17 24.11 25.86 -7.35
N ASN A 18 25.24 25.14 -7.31
CA ASN A 18 25.34 23.92 -6.49
C ASN A 18 25.16 24.19 -4.99
N LYS A 19 25.58 25.36 -4.50
CA LYS A 19 25.40 25.73 -3.07
C LYS A 19 23.97 26.14 -2.76
N GLU A 20 23.30 26.80 -3.69
CA GLU A 20 21.88 27.15 -3.59
C GLU A 20 21.01 25.90 -3.66
N GLU A 21 21.30 24.99 -4.59
CA GLU A 21 20.68 23.65 -4.67
C GLU A 21 20.94 22.84 -3.39
N GLU A 22 22.17 22.80 -2.86
CA GLU A 22 22.47 22.14 -1.59
C GLU A 22 21.74 22.77 -0.38
N GLN A 23 21.53 24.08 -0.38
CA GLN A 23 20.77 24.77 0.68
C GLN A 23 19.28 24.52 0.57
N GLN A 24 18.75 24.45 -0.65
CA GLN A 24 17.36 24.11 -0.92
C GLN A 24 17.09 22.64 -0.55
N PHE A 25 17.99 21.72 -0.93
CA PHE A 25 17.94 20.31 -0.54
C PHE A 25 17.99 20.10 0.99
N LYS A 26 18.84 20.87 1.69
CA LYS A 26 18.90 20.85 3.17
C LYS A 26 17.63 21.38 3.85
N ASN A 27 16.92 22.30 3.20
CA ASN A 27 15.65 22.80 3.70
C ASN A 27 14.55 21.77 3.47
N ASP A 28 14.56 21.06 2.33
CA ASP A 28 13.61 19.98 2.01
C ASP A 28 13.83 18.73 2.89
N ASP A 29 15.08 18.38 3.23
CA ASP A 29 15.44 17.32 4.21
C ASP A 29 14.76 17.54 5.59
N LYS A 30 14.40 18.78 5.93
CA LYS A 30 13.68 19.14 7.16
C LYS A 30 12.16 18.97 7.04
N PHE A 31 11.61 18.97 5.83
CA PHE A 31 10.17 18.84 5.58
C PHE A 31 9.70 17.39 5.42
N GLU A 32 10.60 16.45 5.12
CA GLU A 32 10.25 15.04 4.89
C GLU A 32 10.41 14.12 6.12
N GLU A 33 10.90 14.63 7.24
CA GLU A 33 10.82 13.89 8.50
C GLU A 33 9.36 13.95 8.97
N PHE A 34 8.62 12.83 8.83
CA PHE A 34 7.23 12.73 9.31
C PHE A 34 7.07 13.42 10.66
N GLU A 35 6.03 14.23 10.82
CA GLU A 35 5.75 14.90 12.09
C GLU A 35 5.79 13.88 13.22
N LYS A 36 6.73 14.08 14.17
CA LYS A 36 6.84 13.20 15.33
C LYS A 36 5.51 13.20 16.05
N CYS A 37 4.92 12.01 16.19
CA CYS A 37 3.62 11.87 16.84
C CYS A 37 3.66 12.54 18.21
N ASN A 38 2.74 13.48 18.44
CA ASN A 38 2.62 14.16 19.72
C ASN A 38 2.48 13.12 20.83
N PHE A 39 3.27 13.26 21.90
CA PHE A 39 3.24 12.35 23.05
C PHE A 39 1.82 12.13 23.57
N PHE A 40 1.00 13.19 23.63
CA PHE A 40 -0.39 13.08 24.08
C PHE A 40 -1.24 12.18 23.17
N VAL A 41 -1.06 12.28 21.85
CA VAL A 41 -1.78 11.45 20.87
C VAL A 41 -1.36 10.00 21.02
N SER A 42 -0.05 9.74 21.07
CA SER A 42 0.49 8.40 21.28
C SER A 42 -0.02 7.78 22.58
N PHE A 43 0.07 8.51 23.70
CA PHE A 43 -0.45 8.08 25.00
C PHE A 43 -1.95 7.81 24.96
N SER A 44 -2.75 8.70 24.36
CA SER A 44 -4.21 8.54 24.27
C SER A 44 -4.60 7.28 23.47
N VAL A 45 -3.88 6.99 22.36
CA VAL A 45 -4.11 5.79 21.56
C VAL A 45 -3.79 4.53 22.38
N TYR A 46 -2.62 4.47 23.02
CA TYR A 46 -2.25 3.33 23.86
C TYR A 46 -3.18 3.16 25.06
N PHE A 47 -3.61 4.25 25.70
CA PHE A 47 -4.54 4.21 26.80
C PHE A 47 -5.91 3.68 26.36
N THR A 48 -6.41 4.12 25.19
CA THR A 48 -7.67 3.61 24.62
C THR A 48 -7.57 2.11 24.34
N TRP A 49 -6.46 1.65 23.74
CA TRP A 49 -6.20 0.22 23.54
C TRP A 49 -6.15 -0.56 24.85
N PHE A 50 -5.46 -0.03 25.86
CA PHE A 50 -5.40 -0.64 27.18
C PHE A 50 -6.79 -0.80 27.80
N VAL A 51 -7.61 0.25 27.79
CA VAL A 51 -8.98 0.21 28.30
C VAL A 51 -9.80 -0.83 27.52
N LEU A 52 -9.75 -0.82 26.19
CA LEU A 52 -10.45 -1.81 25.35
C LEU A 52 -10.04 -3.24 25.69
N THR A 53 -8.75 -3.49 25.91
CA THR A 53 -8.23 -4.81 26.31
C THR A 53 -8.73 -5.23 27.70
N VAL A 54 -8.71 -4.34 28.69
CA VAL A 54 -9.24 -4.62 30.03
C VAL A 54 -10.72 -5.01 29.97
N PHE A 55 -11.53 -4.23 29.25
CA PHE A 55 -12.95 -4.55 29.06
C PHE A 55 -13.15 -5.88 28.31
N ALA A 56 -12.31 -6.21 27.33
CA ALA A 56 -12.37 -7.49 26.64
C ALA A 56 -12.17 -8.67 27.61
N TYR A 57 -11.19 -8.61 28.51
CA TYR A 57 -10.94 -9.66 29.50
C TYR A 57 -12.02 -9.74 30.57
N ILE A 58 -12.55 -8.60 31.05
CA ILE A 58 -13.70 -8.60 31.96
C ILE A 58 -14.88 -9.31 31.32
N ARG A 59 -15.11 -9.08 30.02
CA ARG A 59 -16.23 -9.70 29.31
C ARG A 59 -16.06 -11.21 29.14
N GLU A 60 -14.85 -11.67 28.81
CA GLU A 60 -14.55 -13.11 28.76
C GLU A 60 -14.67 -13.76 30.14
N PHE A 61 -14.27 -13.06 31.21
CA PHE A 61 -14.50 -13.50 32.58
C PHE A 61 -16.01 -13.65 32.88
N LEU A 62 -16.83 -12.64 32.57
CA LEU A 62 -18.28 -12.72 32.77
C LEU A 62 -18.93 -13.86 31.98
N ARG A 63 -18.44 -14.14 30.76
CA ARG A 63 -18.89 -15.27 29.94
C ARG A 63 -18.49 -16.62 30.53
N TYR A 64 -17.28 -16.72 31.06
CA TYR A 64 -16.79 -17.93 31.71
C TYR A 64 -17.67 -18.32 32.90
N TYR A 65 -18.11 -17.33 33.70
CA TYR A 65 -19.04 -17.54 34.83
C TYR A 65 -20.53 -17.58 34.42
N GLY A 66 -20.85 -17.46 33.13
CA GLY A 66 -22.21 -17.59 32.62
C GLY A 66 -23.11 -16.35 32.77
N PHE A 67 -22.56 -15.20 33.19
CA PHE A 67 -23.30 -13.94 33.33
C PHE A 67 -23.63 -13.30 31.97
N GLU A 68 -22.83 -13.54 30.94
CA GLU A 68 -23.07 -13.07 29.57
C GLU A 68 -23.11 -14.24 28.57
N LYS A 69 -24.14 -14.30 27.75
CA LYS A 69 -24.21 -15.28 26.64
C LYS A 69 -23.35 -14.82 25.46
N ASN A 70 -22.44 -15.66 25.01
CA ASN A 70 -21.70 -15.41 23.78
C ASN A 70 -22.60 -15.68 22.57
N LYS A 71 -22.94 -14.62 21.83
CA LYS A 71 -23.72 -14.71 20.58
C LYS A 71 -22.86 -14.99 19.35
N SER A 72 -21.53 -14.95 19.50
CA SER A 72 -20.59 -15.28 18.42
C SER A 72 -20.53 -16.79 18.20
N ALA A 73 -20.22 -17.21 16.97
CA ALA A 73 -19.93 -18.59 16.67
C ALA A 73 -18.81 -19.09 17.60
N CYS A 74 -19.13 -20.10 18.41
CA CYS A 74 -18.16 -20.79 19.23
C CYS A 74 -17.73 -22.07 18.53
N GLU A 75 -16.51 -22.49 18.76
CA GLU A 75 -16.02 -23.78 18.28
C GLU A 75 -16.93 -24.91 18.78
N ARG A 76 -17.33 -25.79 17.86
CA ARG A 76 -18.16 -26.94 18.20
C ARG A 76 -17.34 -27.91 19.06
N LEU A 77 -18.00 -28.61 19.98
CA LEU A 77 -17.35 -29.62 20.83
C LEU A 77 -16.56 -30.66 20.02
N GLU A 78 -17.09 -31.03 18.84
CA GLU A 78 -16.48 -31.97 17.89
C GLU A 78 -15.18 -31.47 17.24
N MET A 79 -14.91 -30.17 17.27
CA MET A 79 -13.73 -29.56 16.63
C MET A 79 -12.57 -29.34 17.60
N ARG A 80 -12.75 -29.59 18.90
CA ARG A 80 -11.74 -29.29 19.93
C ARG A 80 -10.43 -30.09 19.81
N ASP A 81 -10.47 -31.22 19.10
CA ASP A 81 -9.29 -32.06 18.86
C ASP A 81 -8.46 -31.58 17.66
N PHE A 82 -8.94 -30.59 16.90
CA PHE A 82 -8.19 -29.98 15.79
C PHE A 82 -7.33 -28.81 16.26
N ALA A 83 -6.29 -28.49 15.49
CA ALA A 83 -5.49 -27.30 15.74
C ALA A 83 -6.39 -26.04 15.64
N PRO A 84 -6.37 -25.16 16.64
CA PRO A 84 -7.23 -23.98 16.64
C PRO A 84 -6.81 -23.03 15.51
N LEU A 85 -7.78 -22.51 14.78
CA LEU A 85 -7.56 -21.54 13.69
C LEU A 85 -7.00 -20.21 14.18
N PHE A 86 -7.30 -19.83 15.42
CA PHE A 86 -6.88 -18.57 16.02
C PHE A 86 -6.12 -18.83 17.31
N ASN A 87 -5.13 -17.98 17.59
CA ASN A 87 -4.58 -17.92 18.93
C ASN A 87 -5.65 -17.38 19.92
N SER A 88 -5.56 -17.79 21.18
CA SER A 88 -6.38 -17.31 22.29
C SER A 88 -6.55 -15.78 22.31
N PHE A 89 -5.46 -15.03 22.10
CA PHE A 89 -5.49 -13.57 22.03
C PHE A 89 -6.28 -13.04 20.82
N GLU A 90 -6.03 -13.56 19.62
CA GLU A 90 -6.73 -13.14 18.40
C GLU A 90 -8.22 -13.40 18.48
N ALA A 91 -8.59 -14.54 19.06
CA ALA A 91 -9.96 -14.91 19.36
C ALA A 91 -10.64 -13.87 20.30
N ILE A 92 -9.95 -13.45 21.36
CA ILE A 92 -10.46 -12.43 22.29
C ILE A 92 -10.55 -11.07 21.58
N TYR A 93 -9.51 -10.67 20.86
CA TYR A 93 -9.44 -9.42 20.14
C TYR A 93 -10.54 -9.31 19.08
N ALA A 94 -10.72 -10.33 18.24
CA ALA A 94 -11.72 -10.34 17.18
C ALA A 94 -13.14 -10.18 17.75
N ARG A 95 -13.49 -10.97 18.78
CA ARG A 95 -14.83 -10.97 19.39
C ARG A 95 -15.15 -9.71 20.18
N ASN A 96 -14.16 -9.11 20.83
CA ASN A 96 -14.38 -8.08 21.84
C ASN A 96 -13.95 -6.69 21.38
N CYS A 97 -12.84 -6.58 20.65
CA CYS A 97 -12.25 -5.32 20.21
C CYS A 97 -12.57 -5.04 18.74
N TYR A 98 -12.16 -5.93 17.83
CA TYR A 98 -12.23 -5.70 16.38
C TYR A 98 -13.64 -5.35 15.91
N MET A 99 -14.63 -6.18 16.22
CA MET A 99 -16.02 -5.96 15.79
C MET A 99 -16.63 -4.63 16.26
N ARG A 100 -16.10 -4.04 17.34
CA ARG A 100 -16.54 -2.73 17.84
C ARG A 100 -15.85 -1.58 17.14
N VAL A 101 -14.56 -1.72 16.90
CA VAL A 101 -13.72 -0.67 16.30
C VAL A 101 -13.81 -0.68 14.78
N ARG A 102 -14.28 -1.78 14.18
CA ARG A 102 -14.42 -1.97 12.74
C ARG A 102 -15.14 -0.82 12.04
N ASP A 103 -16.19 -0.26 12.66
CA ASP A 103 -16.93 0.87 12.10
C ASP A 103 -16.07 2.14 11.92
N VAL A 104 -14.92 2.25 12.59
CA VAL A 104 -14.01 3.39 12.45
C VAL A 104 -13.15 3.29 11.19
N PHE A 105 -12.74 2.07 10.79
CA PHE A 105 -11.71 1.86 9.77
C PHE A 105 -12.16 1.04 8.55
N GLU A 106 -13.27 0.31 8.66
CA GLU A 106 -13.74 -0.63 7.64
C GLU A 106 -15.22 -0.33 7.32
N ARG A 107 -15.48 0.93 6.92
CA ARG A 107 -16.80 1.31 6.42
C ARG A 107 -16.93 0.92 4.96
N PRO A 108 -17.84 0.01 4.59
CA PRO A 108 -18.04 -0.35 3.20
C PRO A 108 -18.63 0.83 2.43
N ILE A 109 -18.02 1.14 1.29
CA ILE A 109 -18.56 2.09 0.31
C ILE A 109 -19.34 1.33 -0.76
N CYS A 110 -20.37 1.98 -1.28
CA CYS A 110 -21.17 1.51 -2.40
C CYS A 110 -20.83 2.33 -3.65
N GLY A 111 -20.57 1.63 -4.75
CA GLY A 111 -20.33 2.24 -6.06
C GLY A 111 -18.85 2.47 -6.36
N VAL A 112 -18.60 3.38 -7.29
CA VAL A 112 -17.26 3.70 -7.80
C VAL A 112 -16.45 4.51 -6.78
N PRO A 113 -15.12 4.39 -6.77
CA PRO A 113 -14.24 5.21 -5.94
C PRO A 113 -14.08 6.61 -6.55
N GLY A 114 -15.21 7.32 -6.75
CA GLY A 114 -15.26 8.67 -7.31
C GLY A 114 -15.06 9.75 -6.23
N GLY A 115 -15.23 11.01 -6.64
CA GLY A 115 -15.15 12.18 -5.73
C GLY A 115 -16.28 12.23 -4.69
N THR A 116 -17.34 11.46 -4.88
CA THR A 116 -18.38 11.21 -3.87
C THR A 116 -18.63 9.71 -3.73
N VAL A 117 -18.91 9.26 -2.50
CA VAL A 117 -19.19 7.86 -2.17
C VAL A 117 -20.45 7.75 -1.33
N LYS A 118 -21.21 6.68 -1.53
CA LYS A 118 -22.33 6.29 -0.66
C LYS A 118 -21.83 5.23 0.32
N LEU A 119 -22.21 5.32 1.59
CA LEU A 119 -21.89 4.29 2.59
C LEU A 119 -22.95 3.19 2.56
N LEU A 120 -22.52 1.93 2.72
CA LEU A 120 -23.43 0.80 2.91
C LEU A 120 -24.08 0.89 4.32
N ASP A 121 -25.37 0.54 4.42
CA ASP A 121 -26.12 0.40 5.68
C ASP A 121 -26.29 1.66 6.56
N ARG A 122 -26.25 2.86 5.97
CA ARG A 122 -26.70 4.07 6.67
C ARG A 122 -28.17 4.35 6.36
N GLU A 123 -28.98 4.67 7.37
CA GLU A 123 -30.38 5.10 7.20
C GLU A 123 -30.52 6.40 6.41
N THR A 124 -29.42 7.15 6.24
CA THR A 124 -29.37 8.40 5.50
C THR A 124 -28.93 8.15 4.05
N ASP A 125 -29.69 8.66 3.08
CA ASP A 125 -29.36 8.61 1.65
C ASP A 125 -28.32 9.64 1.19
N ASP A 126 -27.52 10.17 2.12
CA ASP A 126 -26.54 11.22 1.85
C ASP A 126 -25.28 10.69 1.13
N TYR A 127 -24.70 11.55 0.28
CA TYR A 127 -23.41 11.32 -0.36
C TYR A 127 -22.29 11.99 0.45
N PHE A 128 -21.15 11.30 0.58
CA PHE A 128 -19.95 11.81 1.25
C PHE A 128 -18.90 12.21 0.23
N ILE A 129 -18.18 13.29 0.48
CA ILE A 129 -17.02 13.68 -0.34
C ILE A 129 -15.88 12.72 -0.02
N ASN A 130 -15.28 12.15 -1.06
CA ASN A 130 -14.15 11.24 -0.95
C ASN A 130 -12.85 11.95 -1.35
N THR A 131 -11.99 12.21 -0.37
CA THR A 131 -10.68 12.83 -0.56
C THR A 131 -9.53 11.81 -0.47
N ALA A 132 -9.83 10.52 -0.35
CA ALA A 132 -8.86 9.45 -0.11
C ALA A 132 -8.79 8.43 -1.25
N SER A 133 -9.41 8.70 -2.41
CA SER A 133 -9.35 7.82 -3.58
C SER A 133 -8.06 8.01 -4.37
N TYR A 134 -7.53 6.91 -4.93
CA TYR A 134 -6.46 6.94 -5.92
C TYR A 134 -6.97 7.04 -7.37
N ASN A 135 -8.28 7.24 -7.56
CA ASN A 135 -8.88 7.49 -8.87
C ASN A 135 -8.69 8.95 -9.32
N TYR A 136 -7.44 9.39 -9.42
CA TYR A 136 -7.09 10.80 -9.62
C TYR A 136 -7.68 11.42 -10.90
N LEU A 137 -7.74 10.64 -11.99
CA LEU A 137 -8.26 11.09 -13.28
C LEU A 137 -9.72 10.70 -13.54
N GLY A 138 -10.37 10.00 -12.60
CA GLY A 138 -11.76 9.58 -12.78
C GLY A 138 -11.97 8.52 -13.85
N PHE A 139 -10.97 7.66 -14.14
CA PHE A 139 -11.13 6.59 -15.13
C PHE A 139 -11.88 5.38 -14.60
N ALA A 140 -11.88 5.17 -13.28
CA ALA A 140 -12.57 4.05 -12.63
C ALA A 140 -14.07 4.37 -12.38
N GLU A 141 -14.79 4.73 -13.44
CA GLU A 141 -16.21 5.07 -13.42
C GLU A 141 -17.08 3.97 -14.07
N ASN A 142 -18.36 3.89 -13.69
CA ASN A 142 -19.31 2.91 -14.26
C ASN A 142 -19.80 3.29 -15.67
N LYS A 143 -19.50 4.52 -16.10
CA LYS A 143 -19.91 5.09 -17.39
C LYS A 143 -18.74 5.82 -17.99
N GLY A 144 -18.76 5.95 -19.31
CA GLY A 144 -17.72 6.66 -20.06
C GLY A 144 -16.89 5.71 -20.92
N PRO A 145 -15.89 6.26 -21.64
CA PRO A 145 -15.16 5.51 -22.66
C PRO A 145 -14.44 4.28 -22.08
N CYS A 146 -13.84 4.38 -20.89
CA CYS A 146 -13.16 3.27 -20.24
C CYS A 146 -14.11 2.12 -19.88
N ALA A 147 -15.28 2.44 -19.30
CA ALA A 147 -16.29 1.46 -18.93
C ALA A 147 -16.86 0.75 -20.17
N THR A 148 -17.20 1.52 -21.20
CA THR A 148 -17.73 0.97 -22.47
C THR A 148 -16.69 0.10 -23.18
N ALA A 149 -15.44 0.56 -23.28
CA ALA A 149 -14.36 -0.22 -23.89
C ALA A 149 -14.14 -1.55 -23.14
N SER A 150 -14.10 -1.50 -21.80
CA SER A 150 -13.95 -2.70 -20.97
C SER A 150 -15.12 -3.67 -21.18
N ALA A 151 -16.36 -3.19 -21.18
CA ALA A 151 -17.54 -4.01 -21.40
C ALA A 151 -17.57 -4.67 -22.79
N ASN A 152 -17.14 -3.94 -23.83
CA ASN A 152 -17.06 -4.49 -25.18
C ASN A 152 -16.04 -5.63 -25.28
N ILE A 153 -14.83 -5.43 -24.75
CA ILE A 153 -13.80 -6.48 -24.73
C ILE A 153 -14.26 -7.70 -23.92
N ILE A 154 -14.96 -7.50 -22.79
CA ILE A 154 -15.52 -8.60 -22.01
C ILE A 154 -16.58 -9.38 -22.80
N ASN A 155 -17.44 -8.68 -23.56
CA ASN A 155 -18.44 -9.35 -24.40
C ASN A 155 -17.80 -10.16 -25.54
N ASP A 156 -16.71 -9.65 -26.11
CA ASP A 156 -16.04 -10.27 -27.26
C ASP A 156 -15.10 -11.42 -26.84
N GLN A 157 -14.33 -11.25 -25.76
CA GLN A 157 -13.26 -12.17 -25.33
C GLN A 157 -13.58 -12.93 -24.04
N GLY A 158 -14.66 -12.58 -23.34
CA GLY A 158 -14.99 -13.14 -22.03
C GLY A 158 -14.28 -12.42 -20.88
N ILE A 159 -14.52 -12.90 -19.65
CA ILE A 159 -14.03 -12.26 -18.42
C ILE A 159 -12.59 -12.69 -18.09
N SER A 160 -12.23 -13.95 -18.34
CA SER A 160 -10.93 -14.51 -17.98
C SER A 160 -10.61 -15.74 -18.82
N SER A 161 -9.32 -15.96 -19.08
CA SER A 161 -8.80 -17.20 -19.67
C SER A 161 -8.75 -18.37 -18.67
N CYS A 162 -8.89 -18.11 -17.37
CA CYS A 162 -8.82 -19.11 -16.28
C CYS A 162 -7.56 -20.00 -16.30
N ALA A 163 -6.49 -19.57 -16.98
CA ALA A 163 -5.23 -20.30 -17.07
C ALA A 163 -4.04 -19.34 -17.10
N SER A 164 -2.85 -19.89 -16.86
CA SER A 164 -1.62 -19.09 -16.95
C SER A 164 -1.24 -18.78 -18.40
N ILE A 165 -0.47 -17.71 -18.60
CA ILE A 165 0.11 -17.35 -19.91
C ILE A 165 0.94 -18.51 -20.49
N ARG A 166 1.55 -19.33 -19.63
CA ARG A 166 2.34 -20.49 -20.05
C ARG A 166 1.49 -21.63 -20.64
N GLU A 167 0.22 -21.76 -20.24
CA GLU A 167 -0.65 -22.85 -20.66
C GLU A 167 -1.50 -22.50 -21.88
N LEU A 168 -2.18 -21.35 -21.86
CA LEU A 168 -3.09 -20.93 -22.94
C LEU A 168 -2.53 -19.80 -23.81
N GLY A 169 -1.30 -19.35 -23.54
CA GLY A 169 -0.71 -18.21 -24.23
C GLY A 169 -1.19 -16.86 -23.67
N GLN A 170 -0.60 -15.80 -24.21
CA GLN A 170 -0.90 -14.42 -23.80
C GLN A 170 -2.15 -13.91 -24.54
N PRO A 171 -3.17 -13.39 -23.82
CA PRO A 171 -4.32 -12.76 -24.46
C PRO A 171 -3.92 -11.53 -25.28
N LEU A 172 -4.61 -11.29 -26.40
CA LEU A 172 -4.35 -10.12 -27.26
C LEU A 172 -4.44 -8.79 -26.48
N ALA A 173 -5.45 -8.65 -25.62
CA ALA A 173 -5.63 -7.47 -24.79
C ALA A 173 -4.45 -7.21 -23.83
N GLN A 174 -3.78 -8.26 -23.35
CA GLN A 174 -2.58 -8.12 -22.52
C GLN A 174 -1.40 -7.61 -23.35
N THR A 175 -1.20 -8.15 -24.55
CA THR A 175 -0.13 -7.71 -25.46
C THR A 175 -0.31 -6.25 -25.87
N GLU A 176 -1.55 -5.84 -26.19
CA GLU A 176 -1.88 -4.45 -26.50
C GLU A 176 -1.60 -3.51 -25.31
N LEU A 177 -1.98 -3.92 -24.10
CA LEU A 177 -1.70 -3.18 -22.88
C LEU A 177 -0.20 -3.01 -22.65
N GLU A 178 0.59 -4.07 -22.77
CA GLU A 178 2.04 -4.04 -22.57
C GLU A 178 2.74 -3.14 -23.59
N ASN A 179 2.33 -3.20 -24.85
CA ASN A 179 2.84 -2.30 -25.90
C ASN A 179 2.48 -0.83 -25.61
N LEU A 180 1.24 -0.56 -25.21
CA LEU A 180 0.79 0.79 -24.87
C LEU A 180 1.55 1.35 -23.66
N VAL A 181 1.81 0.52 -22.64
CA VAL A 181 2.60 0.92 -21.47
C VAL A 181 4.06 1.17 -21.84
N ALA A 182 4.64 0.33 -22.71
CA ALA A 182 6.01 0.53 -23.20
C ALA A 182 6.13 1.85 -23.98
N GLU A 183 5.16 2.16 -24.86
CA GLU A 183 5.09 3.43 -25.58
C GLU A 183 4.92 4.62 -24.63
N PHE A 184 4.02 4.52 -23.64
CA PHE A 184 3.75 5.58 -22.68
C PHE A 184 4.98 5.94 -21.82
N ILE A 185 5.74 4.93 -21.39
CA ILE A 185 6.96 5.12 -20.58
C ILE A 185 8.17 5.48 -21.46
N GLY A 186 8.17 5.08 -22.74
CA GLY A 186 9.28 5.27 -23.66
C GLY A 186 10.37 4.19 -23.54
N VAL A 187 9.99 2.94 -23.26
CA VAL A 187 10.90 1.79 -23.15
C VAL A 187 10.66 0.78 -24.28
N GLU A 188 11.62 -0.11 -24.53
CA GLU A 188 11.52 -1.13 -25.60
C GLU A 188 10.40 -2.14 -25.35
N SER A 189 10.17 -2.52 -24.10
CA SER A 189 9.17 -3.52 -23.71
C SER A 189 8.73 -3.30 -22.26
N ALA A 190 7.50 -3.70 -21.95
CA ALA A 190 6.92 -3.68 -20.62
C ALA A 190 6.20 -5.01 -20.33
N ILE A 191 6.11 -5.37 -19.06
CA ILE A 191 5.34 -6.54 -18.59
C ILE A 191 4.33 -6.05 -17.57
N CYS A 192 3.05 -6.39 -17.76
CA CYS A 192 1.98 -5.94 -16.87
C CYS A 192 1.51 -7.08 -15.95
N PHE A 193 1.38 -6.77 -14.66
CA PHE A 193 0.87 -7.71 -13.64
C PHE A 193 -0.41 -7.16 -13.01
N GLY A 194 -1.30 -8.04 -12.58
CA GLY A 194 -2.63 -7.64 -12.07
C GLY A 194 -2.64 -6.83 -10.77
N MET A 195 -1.53 -6.77 -10.03
CA MET A 195 -1.42 -5.98 -8.80
C MET A 195 -0.02 -5.40 -8.62
N GLY A 196 0.09 -4.10 -8.32
CA GLY A 196 1.39 -3.44 -8.11
C GLY A 196 2.21 -4.03 -6.95
N PHE A 197 1.55 -4.54 -5.90
CA PHE A 197 2.25 -5.22 -4.81
C PHE A 197 2.96 -6.49 -5.30
N ALA A 198 2.27 -7.30 -6.12
CA ALA A 198 2.80 -8.52 -6.70
C ALA A 198 3.95 -8.23 -7.68
N THR A 199 3.82 -7.17 -8.49
CA THR A 199 4.87 -6.73 -9.42
C THR A 199 6.20 -6.54 -8.71
N ASN A 200 6.20 -5.84 -7.57
CA ASN A 200 7.42 -5.54 -6.84
C ASN A 200 7.91 -6.73 -6.00
N SER A 201 7.02 -7.39 -5.27
CA SER A 201 7.41 -8.42 -4.30
C SER A 201 7.87 -9.72 -4.93
N MET A 202 7.32 -10.12 -6.08
CA MET A 202 7.62 -11.41 -6.71
C MET A 202 8.65 -11.33 -7.84
N ASN A 203 8.78 -10.20 -8.54
CA ASN A 203 9.74 -10.11 -9.65
C ASN A 203 11.14 -9.69 -9.23
N LEU A 204 11.30 -9.06 -8.06
CA LEU A 204 12.62 -8.62 -7.61
C LEU A 204 13.59 -9.80 -7.43
N THR A 205 13.09 -10.97 -7.03
CA THR A 205 13.88 -12.22 -6.90
C THR A 205 14.32 -12.80 -8.23
N CYS A 206 13.72 -12.39 -9.35
CA CYS A 206 14.16 -12.78 -10.69
C CYS A 206 15.33 -11.93 -11.17
N LEU A 207 15.51 -10.74 -10.60
CA LEU A 207 16.55 -9.77 -10.97
C LEU A 207 17.74 -9.79 -10.02
N MET A 208 17.50 -10.16 -8.75
CA MET A 208 18.47 -10.07 -7.67
C MET A 208 18.58 -11.41 -6.95
N ASP A 209 19.79 -11.75 -6.54
CA ASP A 209 20.10 -12.94 -5.77
C ASP A 209 20.94 -12.60 -4.53
N LYS A 210 21.42 -13.63 -3.82
CA LYS A 210 22.26 -13.50 -2.62
C LYS A 210 23.57 -12.73 -2.85
N ASP A 211 24.06 -12.68 -4.09
CA ASP A 211 25.32 -12.05 -4.46
C ASP A 211 25.08 -10.58 -4.92
N SER A 212 23.83 -10.12 -4.86
CA SER A 212 23.41 -8.77 -5.22
C SER A 212 23.37 -7.83 -4.01
N LEU A 213 23.53 -6.52 -4.27
CA LEU A 213 23.35 -5.44 -3.29
C LEU A 213 22.11 -4.62 -3.65
N ILE A 214 21.15 -4.54 -2.72
CA ILE A 214 19.98 -3.67 -2.84
C ILE A 214 20.17 -2.48 -1.92
N ILE A 215 20.16 -1.28 -2.49
CA ILE A 215 20.16 -0.02 -1.75
C ILE A 215 18.71 0.48 -1.68
N SER A 216 18.15 0.54 -0.49
CA SER A 216 16.71 0.76 -0.27
C SER A 216 16.45 1.99 0.58
N ASP A 217 15.52 2.84 0.14
CA ASP A 217 15.04 3.97 0.90
C ASP A 217 14.29 3.51 2.15
N GLN A 218 14.48 4.22 3.27
CA GLN A 218 13.86 3.90 4.56
C GLN A 218 12.33 3.77 4.52
N TYR A 219 11.65 4.53 3.65
CA TYR A 219 10.19 4.54 3.52
C TYR A 219 9.68 3.93 2.22
N ASN A 220 10.49 3.05 1.61
CA ASN A 220 10.05 2.26 0.47
C ASN A 220 8.77 1.47 0.78
N HIS A 221 7.92 1.35 -0.24
CA HIS A 221 6.64 0.66 -0.11
C HIS A 221 6.84 -0.80 0.34
N ALA A 222 5.93 -1.33 1.16
CA ALA A 222 6.04 -2.65 1.78
C ALA A 222 6.29 -3.78 0.77
N SER A 223 5.79 -3.64 -0.46
CA SER A 223 6.04 -4.62 -1.54
C SER A 223 7.51 -4.72 -1.95
N LEU A 224 8.24 -3.59 -1.99
CA LEU A 224 9.67 -3.57 -2.31
C LEU A 224 10.50 -4.12 -1.16
N ILE A 225 10.12 -3.80 0.08
CA ILE A 225 10.76 -4.36 1.28
C ILE A 225 10.60 -5.88 1.29
N LEU A 226 9.39 -6.38 1.02
CA LEU A 226 9.14 -7.81 0.95
C LEU A 226 9.95 -8.48 -0.16
N GLY A 227 9.92 -7.92 -1.38
CA GLY A 227 10.70 -8.47 -2.50
C GLY A 227 12.20 -8.52 -2.22
N SER A 228 12.74 -7.46 -1.59
CA SER A 228 14.16 -7.38 -1.22
C SER A 228 14.55 -8.41 -0.16
N ARG A 229 13.64 -8.70 0.78
CA ARG A 229 13.86 -9.74 1.80
C ARG A 229 13.80 -11.14 1.20
N ILE A 230 12.89 -11.39 0.25
CA ILE A 230 12.73 -12.70 -0.37
C ILE A 230 13.90 -13.00 -1.32
N SER A 231 14.48 -11.99 -1.99
CA SER A 231 15.62 -12.20 -2.91
C SER A 231 16.88 -12.72 -2.22
N GLY A 232 17.01 -12.54 -0.90
CA GLY A 232 18.19 -12.94 -0.13
C GLY A 232 19.42 -12.06 -0.39
N ALA A 233 19.26 -10.99 -1.16
CA ALA A 233 20.31 -10.01 -1.44
C ALA A 233 20.77 -9.29 -0.17
N THR A 234 21.97 -8.72 -0.20
CA THR A 234 22.42 -7.83 0.87
C THR A 234 21.65 -6.52 0.76
N ILE A 235 20.96 -6.10 1.82
CA ILE A 235 20.16 -4.87 1.83
C ILE A 235 20.87 -3.79 2.65
N LYS A 236 21.14 -2.63 2.04
CA LYS A 236 21.62 -1.43 2.73
C LYS A 236 20.52 -0.36 2.69
N ILE A 237 20.10 0.10 3.86
CA ILE A 237 19.05 1.10 3.99
C ILE A 237 19.72 2.47 4.14
N PHE A 238 19.26 3.45 3.37
CA PHE A 238 19.63 4.86 3.52
C PHE A 238 18.42 5.68 3.98
N LYS A 239 18.68 6.83 4.62
CA LYS A 239 17.63 7.73 5.09
C LYS A 239 16.76 8.23 3.95
N HIS A 240 15.46 8.38 4.24
CA HIS A 240 14.48 8.80 3.25
C HIS A 240 14.93 10.06 2.51
N ASN A 241 14.95 9.98 1.17
CA ASN A 241 15.29 11.07 0.26
C ASN A 241 16.65 11.76 0.54
N ASN A 242 17.59 11.07 1.22
CA ASN A 242 18.88 11.65 1.58
C ASN A 242 20.01 11.17 0.68
N ILE A 243 20.37 11.97 -0.33
CA ILE A 243 21.44 11.64 -1.29
C ILE A 243 22.80 11.47 -0.59
N LYS A 244 23.10 12.23 0.46
CA LYS A 244 24.39 12.15 1.17
C LYS A 244 24.55 10.88 1.99
N ASP A 245 23.45 10.28 2.42
CA ASP A 245 23.44 8.98 3.08
C ASP A 245 23.49 7.84 2.05
N LEU A 246 22.85 8.03 0.90
CA LEU A 246 22.89 7.11 -0.24
C LEU A 246 24.32 6.92 -0.80
N GLU A 247 25.13 7.98 -0.84
CA GLU A 247 26.51 7.93 -1.38
C GLU A 247 27.53 7.21 -0.48
N LYS A 248 27.20 6.95 0.80
CA LYS A 248 28.10 6.28 1.77
C LYS A 248 27.95 4.77 1.73
#